data_AF-A0A7H4MHN5-F1
#
_entry.id   AF-A0A7H4MHN5-F1
#
_cell.length_a   1.000
_cell.length_b   1.000
_cell.length_c   1.000
_cell.angle_alpha   90.00
_cell.angle_beta   90.00
_cell.angle_gamma   90.00
#
_symmetry.space_group_name_H-M   'P 1'
#
loop_
_entity.id
_entity.type
_entity.pdbx_description
1 polymer ?
#
loop_
_entity_poly.entity_id
_entity_poly.type
_entity_poly.pdbx_seq_one_letter_code
_entity_poly.pdbx_strand_id
1 'polypeptide(L)'
;MSALVACGTGSADFNFYIGRATTATGGIGARASGGNTKTTSAWKRTTWRFTVPADTNFLRPFLQVNQSSPFGTVWYAADWHMRNVTAANSAQKTADATAKRWIH
;
A
#
# COMPACT_ATOMS: atom_id res chain seq x y z
N MET A 1 -2.10 1.15 -3.97
CA MET A 1 -2.56 2.00 -2.84
C MET A 1 -1.57 3.12 -2.66
N SER A 2 -2.04 4.35 -2.44
CA SER A 2 -1.17 5.49 -2.17
C SER A 2 -1.80 6.37 -1.10
N ALA A 3 -0.98 6.99 -0.27
CA ALA A 3 -1.37 7.99 0.71
C ALA A 3 -0.24 9.00 0.88
N LEU A 4 -0.60 10.24 1.22
CA LEU A 4 0.33 11.23 1.75
C LEU A 4 0.35 11.08 3.26
N VAL A 5 1.52 10.84 3.86
CA VAL A 5 1.64 10.53 5.30
C VAL A 5 2.71 11.37 5.98
N ALA A 6 2.52 11.65 7.25
CA ALA A 6 3.51 12.27 8.14
C ALA A 6 3.38 11.67 9.55
N CYS A 7 4.51 11.39 10.18
CA CYS A 7 4.59 10.94 11.57
C CYS A 7 4.52 12.18 12.48
N GLY A 8 3.52 12.23 13.35
CA GLY A 8 3.37 13.31 14.33
C GLY A 8 4.22 13.08 15.57
N THR A 9 4.29 11.83 16.04
CA THR A 9 5.11 11.43 17.19
C THR A 9 5.30 9.91 17.23
N GLY A 10 6.32 9.46 17.95
CA GLY A 10 6.67 8.05 18.11
C GLY A 10 7.60 7.51 17.01
N SER A 11 7.82 6.20 17.04
CA SER A 11 8.85 5.52 16.24
C SER A 11 8.32 4.36 15.40
N ALA A 12 7.03 4.01 15.53
CA ALA A 12 6.48 2.88 14.80
C ALA A 12 6.22 3.22 13.32
N ASP A 13 6.52 2.25 12.46
CA ASP A 13 6.38 2.41 11.01
C ASP A 13 4.91 2.46 10.58
N PHE A 14 4.65 3.20 9.51
CA PHE A 14 3.36 3.19 8.82
C PHE A 14 3.32 2.12 7.72
N ASN A 15 2.20 1.42 7.60
CA ASN A 15 2.01 0.39 6.58
C ASN A 15 0.62 0.45 5.96
N PHE A 16 0.56 0.07 4.68
CA PHE A 16 -0.66 -0.31 4.00
C PHE A 16 -0.92 -1.79 4.25
N TYR A 17 -2.18 -2.13 4.51
CA TYR A 17 -2.61 -3.51 4.58
C TYR A 17 -3.81 -3.75 3.67
N ILE A 18 -3.89 -4.98 3.17
CA ILE A 18 -5.06 -5.50 2.48
C ILE A 18 -5.49 -6.78 3.19
N GLY A 19 -6.69 -6.72 3.76
CA GLY A 19 -7.46 -7.90 4.10
C GLY A 19 -8.17 -8.46 2.87
N ARG A 20 -8.31 -9.78 2.81
CA ARG A 20 -9.05 -10.47 1.75
C ARG A 20 -10.18 -11.29 2.36
N ALA A 21 -11.31 -11.35 1.67
CA ALA A 21 -12.44 -12.20 2.03
C ALA A 21 -13.10 -12.78 0.77
N THR A 22 -13.70 -13.96 0.91
CA THR A 22 -14.47 -14.64 -0.15
C THR A 22 -15.93 -14.21 -0.19
N THR A 23 -16.46 -13.70 0.93
CA THR A 23 -17.83 -13.18 1.08
C THR A 23 -17.82 -11.78 1.71
N ALA A 24 -18.89 -11.02 1.49
CA ALA A 24 -19.00 -9.63 1.97
C ALA A 24 -18.93 -9.52 3.51
N THR A 25 -19.49 -10.49 4.23
CA THR A 25 -19.54 -10.54 5.71
C THR A 25 -18.48 -11.45 6.33
N GLY A 26 -17.72 -12.20 5.51
CA GLY A 26 -16.70 -13.13 5.99
C GLY A 26 -15.57 -12.43 6.75
N GLY A 27 -14.90 -13.19 7.62
CA GLY A 27 -13.71 -12.72 8.31
C GLY A 27 -12.59 -12.34 7.34
N ILE A 28 -11.71 -11.42 7.77
CA ILE A 28 -10.50 -11.09 7.01
C ILE A 28 -9.53 -12.26 7.15
N GLY A 29 -9.23 -12.94 6.04
CA GLY A 29 -8.22 -13.98 5.97
C GLY A 29 -6.79 -13.41 5.95
N ALA A 30 -5.92 -13.97 5.13
CA ALA A 30 -4.52 -13.56 5.05
C ALA A 30 -4.36 -12.08 4.70
N ARG A 31 -3.54 -11.38 5.49
CA ARG A 31 -3.25 -9.95 5.36
C ARG A 31 -1.95 -9.77 4.58
N ALA A 32 -2.01 -9.05 3.47
CA ALA A 32 -0.81 -8.58 2.79
C ALA A 32 -0.46 -7.19 3.32
N SER A 33 0.83 -6.94 3.57
CA SER A 33 1.34 -5.64 3.99
C SER A 33 2.29 -5.06 2.97
N GLY A 34 2.34 -3.74 2.88
CA GLY A 34 3.31 -3.03 2.06
C GLY A 34 3.54 -1.60 2.51
N GLY A 35 4.50 -0.93 1.88
CA GLY A 35 4.84 0.46 2.14
C GLY A 35 5.94 0.68 3.17
N ASN A 36 5.98 -0.07 4.29
CA ASN A 36 6.94 0.05 5.41
C ASN A 36 7.58 1.43 5.51
N THR A 37 6.74 2.44 5.72
CA THR A 37 7.16 3.83 5.68
C THR A 37 7.71 4.20 7.04
N LYS A 38 9.03 4.41 7.08
CA LYS A 38 9.74 4.91 8.25
C LYS A 38 9.24 6.29 8.64
N THR A 39 9.30 6.58 9.93
CA THR A 39 8.87 7.85 10.50
C THR A 39 9.51 9.03 9.80
N THR A 40 8.69 10.03 9.48
CA THR A 40 9.13 11.29 8.88
C THR A 40 8.13 12.38 9.24
N SER A 41 8.61 13.51 9.75
CA SER A 41 7.76 14.65 10.10
C SER A 41 7.30 15.42 8.86
N ALA A 42 7.98 15.25 7.72
CA ALA A 42 7.59 15.83 6.45
C ALA A 42 6.53 14.96 5.76
N TRP A 43 5.57 15.62 5.08
CA TRP A 43 4.60 14.91 4.26
C TRP A 43 5.29 14.15 3.12
N LYS A 44 5.10 12.83 3.11
CA LYS A 44 5.68 11.93 2.11
C LYS A 44 4.58 11.11 1.44
N ARG A 45 4.58 11.07 0.12
CA ARG A 45 3.70 10.15 -0.62
C ARG A 45 4.30 8.75 -0.57
N THR A 46 3.58 7.82 0.07
CA THR A 46 3.92 6.40 0.08
C THR A 46 2.98 5.65 -0.86
N THR A 47 3.53 4.73 -1.65
CA THR A 47 2.79 3.99 -2.66
C THR A 47 3.18 2.53 -2.63
N TRP A 48 2.17 1.66 -2.61
CA TRP A 48 2.34 0.22 -2.72
C TRP A 48 1.55 -0.33 -3.90
N ARG A 49 2.23 -1.05 -4.79
CA ARG A 49 1.61 -1.80 -5.89
C ARG A 49 1.32 -3.23 -5.41
N PHE A 50 0.08 -3.65 -5.56
CA PHE A 50 -0.39 -4.97 -5.17
C PHE A 50 -1.07 -5.64 -6.37
N THR A 51 -0.70 -6.89 -6.62
CA THR A 51 -1.40 -7.75 -7.60
C THR A 51 -2.50 -8.49 -6.85
N VAL A 52 -3.74 -8.30 -7.27
CA VAL A 52 -4.89 -8.97 -6.66
C VAL A 52 -4.86 -10.46 -7.05
N PRO A 53 -4.82 -11.39 -6.08
CA PRO A 53 -4.91 -12.82 -6.36
C PRO A 53 -6.26 -13.18 -7.00
N ALA A 54 -6.27 -14.19 -7.88
CA ALA A 54 -7.45 -14.55 -8.68
C ALA A 54 -8.65 -15.04 -7.84
N ASP A 55 -8.39 -15.57 -6.63
CA ASP A 55 -9.41 -16.06 -5.69
C ASP A 55 -10.04 -14.96 -4.82
N THR A 56 -9.72 -13.69 -5.08
CA THR A 56 -10.13 -12.58 -4.22
C THR A 56 -11.42 -11.92 -4.72
N ASN A 57 -12.52 -12.21 -4.03
CA ASN A 57 -13.83 -11.58 -4.30
C ASN A 57 -13.97 -10.22 -3.61
N PHE A 58 -13.41 -10.08 -2.41
CA PHE A 58 -13.51 -8.85 -1.61
C PHE A 58 -12.13 -8.43 -1.09
N LEU A 59 -11.81 -7.15 -1.31
CA LEU A 59 -10.62 -6.48 -0.78
C LEU A 59 -11.03 -5.50 0.31
N ARG A 60 -10.34 -5.55 1.45
CA ARG A 60 -10.51 -4.63 2.57
C ARG A 60 -9.19 -3.91 2.84
N PRO A 61 -8.92 -2.80 2.13
CA PRO A 61 -7.72 -2.01 2.36
C PRO A 61 -7.85 -1.25 3.68
N PHE A 62 -6.77 -1.13 4.44
CA PHE A 62 -6.71 -0.29 5.63
C PHE A 62 -5.29 0.22 5.89
N LEU A 63 -5.21 1.29 6.69
CA LEU A 63 -3.97 1.89 7.15
C LEU A 63 -3.67 1.39 8.56
N GLN A 64 -2.40 1.10 8.85
CA GLN A 64 -2.02 0.68 10.19
C GLN A 64 -0.66 1.26 10.59
N VAL A 65 -0.58 1.71 11.83
CA VAL A 65 0.68 1.98 12.53
C VAL A 65 1.16 0.68 13.15
N ASN A 66 2.36 0.24 12.79
CA ASN A 66 2.91 -1.04 13.24
C ASN A 66 3.52 -0.93 14.64
N GLN A 67 2.66 -0.69 15.63
CA GLN A 67 3.02 -0.49 17.03
C GLN A 67 2.44 -1.59 17.92
N SER A 68 3.14 -1.86 19.02
CA SER A 68 2.69 -2.71 20.13
C SER A 68 2.51 -1.86 21.39
N SER A 69 1.87 -2.42 22.43
CA SER A 69 1.75 -1.75 23.73
C SER A 69 3.13 -1.45 24.33
N PRO A 70 3.36 -0.25 24.92
CA PRO A 70 2.42 0.87 25.01
C PRO A 70 2.24 1.60 23.67
N PHE A 71 0.98 1.87 23.31
CA PHE A 71 0.66 2.62 22.10
C PHE A 71 0.94 4.11 22.29
N GLY A 72 1.59 4.74 21.32
CA GLY A 72 1.95 6.16 21.40
C GLY A 72 2.46 6.77 20.10
N THR A 73 2.56 5.98 19.02
CA THR A 73 2.90 6.52 17.71
C THR A 73 1.64 7.04 17.03
N VAL A 74 1.70 8.28 16.53
CA VAL A 74 0.62 8.94 15.80
C VAL A 74 1.07 9.26 14.39
N TRP A 75 0.24 8.89 13.42
CA TRP A 75 0.43 9.20 12.01
C TRP A 75 -0.77 9.99 11.47
N TYR A 76 -0.49 10.98 10.64
CA TYR A 76 -1.47 11.68 9.82
C TYR A 76 -1.45 11.09 8.41
N ALA A 77 -2.62 10.93 7.81
CA ALA A 77 -2.78 10.45 6.45
C ALA A 77 -3.78 11.32 5.68
N ALA A 78 -3.42 11.66 4.45
CA ALA A 78 -4.25 12.38 3.50
C ALA A 78 -4.18 11.71 2.12
N ASP A 79 -5.10 12.07 1.23
CA ASP A 79 -5.17 11.58 -0.17
C ASP A 79 -5.09 10.05 -0.30
N TRP A 80 -5.62 9.32 0.68
CA TRP A 80 -5.54 7.87 0.66
C TRP A 80 -6.50 7.30 -0.37
N HIS A 81 -5.96 6.51 -1.30
CA HIS A 81 -6.77 5.88 -2.34
C HIS A 81 -6.15 4.58 -2.84
N MET A 82 -7.00 3.77 -3.47
CA MET A 82 -6.61 2.60 -4.26
C MET A 82 -7.11 2.78 -5.68
N ARG A 83 -6.25 2.49 -6.65
CA ARG A 83 -6.55 2.64 -8.08
C ARG A 83 -6.14 1.37 -8.82
N ASN A 84 -6.99 0.93 -9.74
CA ASN A 84 -6.62 -0.10 -10.72
C ASN A 84 -5.66 0.51 -11.75
N VAL A 85 -4.46 -0.06 -11.83
CA VAL A 85 -3.38 0.42 -12.70
C VAL A 85 -2.91 -0.63 -13.70
N THR A 86 -3.68 -1.71 -13.91
CA THR A 86 -3.25 -2.85 -14.73
C THR A 86 -2.85 -2.43 -16.14
N ALA A 87 -3.72 -1.69 -16.85
CA ALA A 87 -3.44 -1.23 -18.21
C ALA A 87 -2.19 -0.34 -18.29
N ALA A 88 -2.08 0.65 -17.39
CA ALA A 88 -0.93 1.54 -17.34
C ALA A 88 0.38 0.79 -17.00
N ASN A 89 0.30 -0.22 -16.11
CA ASN A 89 1.44 -1.03 -15.74
C ASN A 89 1.91 -1.94 -16.89
N SER A 90 0.99 -2.49 -17.69
CA SER A 90 1.33 -3.23 -18.90
C SER A 90 1.98 -2.34 -19.95
N ALA A 91 1.44 -1.13 -20.17
CA ALA A 91 2.03 -0.16 -21.10
C ALA A 91 3.46 0.24 -20.68
N GLN A 92 3.68 0.50 -19.39
CA GLN A 92 5.02 0.81 -18.86
C GLN A 92 6.00 -0.33 -19.12
N LYS A 93 5.61 -1.59 -18.86
CA LYS A 93 6.48 -2.75 -19.11
C LYS A 93 6.88 -2.87 -20.58
N THR A 94 5.94 -2.64 -21.50
CA THR A 94 6.24 -2.63 -22.94
C THR A 94 7.21 -1.51 -23.28
N ALA A 95 7.00 -0.29 -22.76
CA ALA A 95 7.89 0.84 -22.98
C ALA A 95 9.32 0.56 -22.46
N ASP A 96 9.44 0.02 -21.25
CA ASP A 96 10.72 -0.34 -20.64
C ASP A 96 11.47 -1.42 -21.44
N ALA A 97 10.74 -2.41 -21.97
CA ALA A 97 11.31 -3.47 -22.79
C ALA A 97 11.82 -2.93 -24.14
N THR A 98 11.06 -2.02 -24.76
CA THR A 98 11.48 -1.32 -25.98
C THR A 98 12.71 -0.48 -25.72
N ALA A 99 12.71 0.35 -24.66
CA ALA A 99 13.83 1.22 -24.33
C ALA A 99 15.14 0.43 -24.20
N LYS A 100 15.14 -0.71 -23.49
CA LYS A 100 16.33 -1.58 -23.34
C LYS A 100 16.89 -2.10 -24.65
N ARG A 101 16.06 -2.31 -25.68
CA ARG A 101 16.49 -2.78 -27.00
C ARG A 101 17.22 -1.70 -27.81
N TRP A 102 17.04 -0.42 -27.48
CA TRP A 102 17.69 0.70 -28.18
C TRP A 102 19.01 1.13 -27.56
N ILE A 103 19.42 0.52 -26.43
CA ILE A 103 20.66 0.84 -25.71
C ILE A 103 21.74 -0.24 -25.91
N HIS A 104 21.58 -1.10 -26.91
CA HIS A 104 22.59 -2.05 -27.40
C HIS A 104 22.83 -1.81 -28.89
#